data_AF-A0A1F3V4C5-F1
#
_entry.id   AF-A0A1F3V4C5-F1
#
_cell.length_a   1.000
_cell.length_b   1.000
_cell.length_c   1.000
_cell.angle_alpha   90.00
_cell.angle_beta   90.00
_cell.angle_gamma   90.00
#
_symmetry.space_group_name_H-M   'P 1'
#
loop_
_entity.id
_entity.type
_entity.pdbx_description
1 polymer ?
#
loop_
_entity_poly.entity_id
_entity_poly.type
_entity_poly.pdbx_seq_one_letter_code
_entity_poly.pdbx_strand_id
1 'polypeptide(L)'
;MDDPIIGVRARVNNQSDASINFDLFVDISPKGQKDKQATVNTEGNAARGGNAALIGAEIGKKDKGTQWKIKFELGAYGKAEGYNAETGLKKSESDSYSTLDINFTWQWSWPIFSLDLTGGIGSEGKVSGSDVSGATPVSIEEAAHSVVNLGVKLAWTLIPDKLNINWDIYGIGHADHDYQSGTDTLQIKDEAEGSSALGLSYQF
;
A
#
# COMPACT_ATOMS: atom_id res chain seq x y z
N MET A 1 -12.47 0.41 -15.49
CA MET A 1 -12.49 -1.05 -15.25
C MET A 1 -11.23 -1.26 -14.47
N ASP A 2 -11.37 -1.61 -13.20
CA ASP A 2 -10.23 -1.73 -12.29
C ASP A 2 -9.32 -2.85 -12.80
N ASP A 3 -8.02 -2.68 -12.63
CA ASP A 3 -7.05 -3.65 -13.12
C ASP A 3 -7.27 -5.00 -12.44
N PRO A 4 -7.26 -6.11 -13.21
CA PRO A 4 -7.48 -7.42 -12.62
C PRO A 4 -6.34 -7.76 -11.68
N ILE A 5 -6.65 -8.24 -10.48
CA ILE A 5 -5.67 -8.81 -9.55
C ILE A 5 -5.71 -10.33 -9.68
N ILE A 6 -4.57 -10.93 -10.02
CA ILE A 6 -4.37 -12.38 -10.08
C ILE A 6 -3.55 -12.79 -8.87
N GLY A 7 -4.16 -13.48 -7.93
CA GLY A 7 -3.53 -13.90 -6.68
C GLY A 7 -3.44 -15.42 -6.53
N VAL A 8 -2.30 -15.90 -6.05
CA VAL A 8 -2.10 -17.28 -5.59
C VAL A 8 -1.71 -17.26 -4.13
N ARG A 9 -2.42 -18.03 -3.30
CA ARG A 9 -2.15 -18.15 -1.86
C ARG A 9 -2.02 -19.61 -1.45
N ALA A 10 -0.91 -19.94 -0.79
CA ALA A 10 -0.71 -21.21 -0.11
C ALA A 10 -0.86 -20.99 1.40
N ARG A 11 -1.74 -21.77 2.04
CA ARG A 11 -2.01 -21.68 3.48
C ARG A 11 -1.65 -22.98 4.18
N VAL A 12 -0.85 -22.87 5.23
CA VAL A 12 -0.59 -23.93 6.20
C VAL A 12 -1.26 -23.53 7.51
N ASN A 13 -2.26 -24.30 7.93
CA ASN A 13 -3.00 -24.04 9.17
C ASN A 13 -2.91 -25.27 10.07
N ASN A 14 -2.49 -25.06 11.32
CA ASN A 14 -2.59 -26.07 12.37
C ASN A 14 -3.85 -25.82 13.22
N GLN A 15 -4.87 -26.66 13.05
CA GLN A 15 -6.21 -26.49 13.65
C GLN A 15 -6.32 -26.89 15.13
N SER A 16 -5.29 -26.71 15.94
CA SER A 16 -5.39 -26.92 17.39
C SER A 16 -5.91 -25.66 18.11
N ASP A 17 -6.30 -25.79 19.39
CA ASP A 17 -6.86 -24.71 20.24
C ASP A 17 -5.97 -23.44 20.32
N ALA A 18 -4.72 -23.53 19.90
CA ALA A 18 -3.77 -22.46 19.69
C ALA A 18 -3.23 -22.53 18.24
N SER A 19 -4.05 -22.10 17.29
CA SER A 19 -3.77 -22.27 15.87
C SER A 19 -2.74 -21.27 15.38
N ILE A 20 -1.59 -21.78 14.94
CA ILE A 20 -0.62 -21.01 14.15
C ILE A 20 -1.05 -21.13 12.68
N ASN A 21 -1.18 -19.99 12.04
CA ASN A 21 -1.48 -19.85 10.62
C ASN A 21 -0.26 -19.29 9.91
N PHE A 22 0.09 -19.89 8.79
CA PHE A 22 1.11 -19.39 7.88
C PHE A 22 0.52 -19.32 6.48
N ASP A 23 0.57 -18.14 5.87
CA ASP A 23 0.19 -17.89 4.49
C ASP A 23 1.43 -17.45 3.71
N LEU A 24 1.67 -18.06 2.56
CA LEU A 24 2.53 -17.50 1.52
C LEU A 24 1.63 -17.05 0.38
N PHE A 25 1.83 -15.83 -0.13
CA PHE A 25 1.02 -15.29 -1.21
C PHE A 25 1.88 -14.60 -2.26
N VAL A 26 1.37 -14.64 -3.49
CA VAL A 26 1.87 -13.88 -4.63
C VAL A 26 0.66 -13.26 -5.31
N ASP A 27 0.61 -11.94 -5.35
CA ASP A 27 -0.44 -11.18 -6.03
C ASP A 27 0.18 -10.39 -7.17
N ILE A 28 -0.35 -10.53 -8.36
CA ILE A 28 0.07 -9.78 -9.55
C ILE A 28 -1.11 -8.94 -9.98
N SER A 29 -0.91 -7.65 -10.08
CA SER A 29 -1.83 -6.72 -10.70
C SER A 29 -1.27 -6.34 -12.07
N PRO A 30 -1.54 -7.14 -13.12
CA PRO A 30 -1.25 -6.72 -14.48
C PRO A 30 -2.16 -5.54 -14.82
N LYS A 31 -1.58 -4.42 -15.23
CA LYS A 31 -2.36 -3.31 -15.72
C LYS A 31 -3.08 -3.65 -17.02
N GLY A 32 -4.36 -3.32 -17.08
CA GLY A 32 -5.07 -3.14 -18.33
C GLY A 32 -4.46 -1.98 -19.13
N GLN A 33 -4.79 -1.90 -20.42
CA GLN A 33 -4.20 -0.95 -21.39
C GLN A 33 -4.37 0.57 -21.10
N LYS A 34 -4.76 0.97 -19.88
CA LYS A 34 -4.98 2.37 -19.54
C LYS A 34 -4.55 2.64 -18.11
N ASP A 35 -3.27 2.91 -17.93
CA ASP A 35 -2.90 3.90 -16.93
C ASP A 35 -2.30 5.13 -17.58
N LYS A 36 -3.19 5.80 -18.31
CA LYS A 36 -3.00 7.17 -18.76
C LYS A 36 -3.66 8.05 -17.70
N GLN A 37 -2.89 8.54 -16.75
CA GLN A 37 -3.39 9.64 -15.93
C GLN A 37 -3.33 10.91 -16.76
N ALA A 38 -4.52 11.39 -17.11
CA ALA A 38 -4.75 12.60 -17.85
C ALA A 38 -4.65 13.79 -16.88
N THR A 39 -3.51 14.48 -16.87
CA THR A 39 -3.30 15.66 -15.99
C THR A 39 -3.58 16.94 -16.76
N VAL A 40 -4.29 17.90 -16.16
CA VAL A 40 -4.62 19.22 -16.77
C VAL A 40 -3.60 20.31 -16.37
N ASN A 41 -2.80 20.04 -15.34
CA ASN A 41 -1.86 20.95 -14.69
C ASN A 41 -0.41 20.64 -15.11
N THR A 42 0.47 21.65 -15.00
CA THR A 42 1.88 21.61 -15.43
C THR A 42 2.74 20.59 -14.68
N GLU A 43 2.27 20.03 -13.56
CA GLU A 43 3.05 19.09 -12.72
C GLU A 43 2.95 17.62 -13.16
N GLY A 44 1.98 17.23 -13.98
CA GLY A 44 2.06 15.93 -14.69
C GLY A 44 2.37 14.74 -13.80
N ASN A 45 1.60 14.54 -12.73
CA ASN A 45 1.76 13.41 -11.82
C ASN A 45 1.59 12.11 -12.61
N ALA A 46 2.69 11.49 -13.07
CA ALA A 46 2.68 10.09 -13.39
C ALA A 46 2.41 9.37 -12.06
N ALA A 47 1.25 8.74 -11.91
CA ALA A 47 1.03 7.88 -10.76
C ALA A 47 2.08 6.76 -10.75
N ARG A 48 2.55 6.43 -9.56
CA ARG A 48 3.48 5.32 -9.32
C ARG A 48 2.90 4.00 -9.87
N GLY A 49 3.76 3.26 -10.58
CA GLY A 49 3.66 1.81 -10.76
C GLY A 49 2.73 1.34 -11.87
N GLY A 50 3.30 0.92 -13.03
CA GLY A 50 2.66 0.16 -14.10
C GLY A 50 2.04 -1.15 -13.61
N ASN A 51 2.61 -2.29 -13.99
CA ASN A 51 2.24 -3.57 -13.36
C ASN A 51 2.76 -3.62 -11.92
N ALA A 52 2.02 -4.24 -11.00
CA ALA A 52 2.53 -4.52 -9.66
C ALA A 52 2.62 -6.03 -9.41
N ALA A 53 3.66 -6.47 -8.72
CA ALA A 53 3.78 -7.82 -8.19
C ALA A 53 4.14 -7.74 -6.71
N LEU A 54 3.35 -8.40 -5.88
CA LEU A 54 3.56 -8.51 -4.45
C LEU A 54 3.86 -9.96 -4.13
N ILE A 55 4.93 -10.21 -3.38
CA ILE A 55 5.20 -11.51 -2.76
C ILE A 55 5.31 -11.30 -1.27
N GLY A 56 4.63 -12.13 -0.49
CA GLY A 56 4.68 -11.99 0.94
C GLY A 56 4.35 -13.24 1.70
N ALA A 57 4.66 -13.18 2.99
CA ALA A 57 4.35 -14.21 3.95
C ALA A 57 3.64 -13.57 5.15
N GLU A 58 2.58 -14.21 5.63
CA GLU A 58 1.89 -13.84 6.85
C GLU A 58 1.99 -15.00 7.84
N ILE A 59 2.45 -14.72 9.05
CA ILE A 59 2.41 -15.67 10.16
C ILE A 59 1.58 -15.05 11.28
N GLY A 60 0.68 -15.84 11.84
CA GLY A 60 -0.13 -15.37 12.95
C GLY A 60 -0.55 -16.49 13.87
N LYS A 61 -0.98 -16.10 15.05
CA LYS A 61 -1.56 -17.02 16.03
C LYS A 61 -2.87 -16.47 16.54
N LYS A 62 -3.83 -17.37 16.71
CA LYS A 62 -5.10 -17.08 17.35
C LYS A 62 -5.25 -17.88 18.63
N ASP A 63 -5.52 -17.18 19.72
CA ASP A 63 -5.87 -17.73 21.03
C ASP A 63 -7.28 -17.22 21.43
N LYS A 64 -7.84 -17.71 22.53
CA LYS A 64 -9.17 -17.27 23.00
C LYS A 64 -9.12 -15.80 23.42
N GLY A 65 -9.69 -14.93 22.57
CA GLY A 65 -9.83 -13.50 22.84
C GLY A 65 -8.63 -12.65 22.40
N THR A 66 -7.57 -13.24 21.86
CA THR A 66 -6.43 -12.50 21.29
C THR A 66 -5.97 -13.14 19.99
N GLN A 67 -5.52 -12.31 19.06
CA GLN A 67 -4.84 -12.79 17.87
C GLN A 67 -3.75 -11.81 17.47
N TRP A 68 -2.69 -12.33 16.87
CA TRP A 68 -1.65 -11.51 16.31
C TRP A 68 -1.21 -12.05 14.96
N LYS A 69 -0.69 -11.16 14.13
CA LYS A 69 -0.08 -11.52 12.87
C LYS A 69 1.09 -10.60 12.54
N ILE A 70 2.08 -11.16 11.88
CA ILE A 70 3.18 -10.45 11.24
C ILE A 70 3.08 -10.76 9.74
N LYS A 71 3.08 -9.71 8.91
CA LYS A 71 3.10 -9.78 7.46
C LYS A 71 4.43 -9.21 6.97
N PHE A 72 5.13 -9.97 6.14
CA PHE A 72 6.28 -9.54 5.36
C PHE A 72 5.84 -9.45 3.90
N GLU A 73 6.13 -8.35 3.23
CA GLU A 73 5.74 -8.14 1.84
C GLU A 73 6.87 -7.45 1.07
N LEU A 74 7.19 -7.97 -0.10
CA LEU A 74 8.05 -7.35 -1.08
C LEU A 74 7.16 -6.97 -2.28
N GLY A 75 7.10 -5.68 -2.57
CA GLY A 75 6.44 -5.15 -3.76
C GLY A 75 7.45 -4.85 -4.86
N ALA A 76 7.09 -5.17 -6.10
CA ALA A 76 7.78 -4.73 -7.29
C ALA A 76 6.78 -4.00 -8.19
N TYR A 77 7.04 -2.74 -8.45
CA TYR A 77 6.19 -1.85 -9.23
C TYR A 77 6.90 -1.54 -10.54
N GLY A 78 6.24 -1.79 -11.66
CA GLY A 78 6.76 -1.57 -13.00
C GLY A 78 6.74 -0.09 -13.38
N LYS A 79 7.34 0.20 -14.54
CA LYS A 79 7.36 1.55 -15.13
C LYS A 79 5.95 2.13 -15.27
N ALA A 80 5.81 3.43 -15.04
CA ALA A 80 4.58 4.18 -15.25
C ALA A 80 4.80 5.36 -16.20
N GLU A 81 3.76 5.77 -16.92
CA GLU A 81 3.83 6.87 -17.88
C GLU A 81 2.68 7.86 -17.63
N GLY A 82 3.01 9.15 -17.57
CA GLY A 82 2.05 10.25 -17.51
C GLY A 82 1.80 10.84 -18.89
N TYR A 83 0.55 11.19 -19.19
CA TYR A 83 0.16 11.77 -20.47
C TYR A 83 -0.65 13.06 -20.26
N ASN A 84 -0.48 14.02 -21.17
CA ASN A 84 -1.31 15.22 -21.19
C ASN A 84 -2.75 14.85 -21.58
N ALA A 85 -3.73 15.32 -20.79
CA ALA A 85 -5.15 15.04 -20.97
C ALA A 85 -5.72 15.53 -22.31
N GLU A 86 -5.26 16.69 -22.77
CA GLU A 86 -5.80 17.41 -23.91
C GLU A 86 -5.16 16.97 -25.23
N THR A 87 -3.84 16.76 -25.22
CA THR A 87 -3.07 16.42 -26.43
C THR A 87 -2.79 14.93 -26.58
N GLY A 88 -2.91 14.16 -25.49
CA GLY A 88 -2.56 12.74 -25.46
C GLY A 88 -1.06 12.47 -25.61
N LEU A 89 -0.22 13.50 -25.55
CA LEU A 89 1.25 13.38 -25.62
C LEU A 89 1.82 12.92 -24.28
N LYS A 90 2.84 12.05 -24.32
CA LYS A 90 3.57 11.61 -23.13
C LYS A 90 4.24 12.82 -22.48
N LYS A 91 4.12 12.92 -21.16
CA LYS A 91 4.61 14.03 -20.36
C LYS A 91 5.66 13.59 -19.34
N SER A 92 5.53 12.40 -18.80
CA SER A 92 6.46 11.87 -17.81
C SER A 92 6.58 10.35 -17.91
N GLU A 93 7.70 9.81 -17.44
CA GLU A 93 7.92 8.39 -17.20
C GLU A 93 8.53 8.22 -15.81
N SER A 94 8.06 7.22 -15.07
CA SER A 94 8.68 6.74 -13.84
C SER A 94 9.16 5.31 -14.08
N ASP A 95 10.38 5.02 -13.64
CA ASP A 95 10.98 3.70 -13.68
C ASP A 95 10.38 2.76 -12.63
N SER A 96 10.67 1.48 -12.79
CA SER A 96 10.28 0.49 -11.80
C SER A 96 10.98 0.71 -10.46
N TYR A 97 10.26 0.50 -9.37
CA TYR A 97 10.79 0.53 -8.02
C TYR A 97 10.27 -0.66 -7.22
N SER A 98 10.81 -0.86 -6.02
CA SER A 98 10.39 -1.95 -5.14
C SER A 98 10.08 -1.42 -3.75
N THR A 99 9.19 -2.08 -3.02
CA THR A 99 8.94 -1.82 -1.60
C THR A 99 9.22 -3.05 -0.78
N LEU A 100 9.61 -2.86 0.47
CA LEU A 100 9.71 -3.92 1.46
C LEU A 100 8.96 -3.46 2.71
N ASP A 101 7.97 -4.23 3.15
CA ASP A 101 7.07 -3.86 4.22
C ASP A 101 6.97 -4.96 5.27
N ILE A 102 7.07 -4.59 6.55
CA ILE A 102 6.90 -5.47 7.70
C ILE A 102 5.81 -4.87 8.59
N ASN A 103 4.71 -5.60 8.71
CA ASN A 103 3.52 -5.15 9.42
C ASN A 103 3.18 -6.12 10.54
N PHE A 104 2.92 -5.58 11.73
CA PHE A 104 2.40 -6.33 12.86
C PHE A 104 1.00 -5.85 13.19
N THR A 105 0.08 -6.79 13.37
CA THR A 105 -1.26 -6.50 13.89
C THR A 105 -1.48 -7.35 15.14
N TRP A 106 -1.94 -6.70 16.20
CA TRP A 106 -2.44 -7.35 17.41
C TRP A 106 -3.89 -7.00 17.62
N GLN A 107 -4.73 -7.99 17.88
CA GLN A 107 -6.14 -7.83 18.14
C GLN A 107 -6.54 -8.44 19.48
N TRP A 108 -7.33 -7.69 20.23
CA TRP A 108 -8.08 -8.17 21.38
C TRP A 108 -9.56 -8.28 21.00
N SER A 109 -10.22 -9.35 21.43
CA SER A 109 -11.61 -9.64 21.11
C SER A 109 -12.38 -10.01 22.37
N TRP A 110 -13.45 -9.27 22.58
CA TRP A 110 -14.47 -9.47 23.60
C TRP A 110 -15.80 -9.81 22.89
N PRO A 111 -16.82 -10.30 23.61
CA PRO A 111 -18.06 -10.79 22.98
C PRO A 111 -18.79 -9.79 22.06
N ILE A 112 -18.63 -8.48 22.29
CA ILE A 112 -19.33 -7.43 21.53
C ILE A 112 -18.38 -6.39 20.93
N PHE A 113 -17.07 -6.54 21.14
CA PHE A 113 -16.09 -5.51 20.83
C PHE A 113 -14.76 -6.14 20.43
N SER A 114 -14.09 -5.58 19.43
CA SER A 114 -12.70 -5.87 19.16
C SER A 114 -11.89 -4.59 18.95
N LEU A 115 -10.63 -4.67 19.34
CA LEU A 115 -9.62 -3.64 19.11
C LEU A 115 -8.45 -4.28 18.36
N ASP A 116 -8.12 -3.73 17.20
CA ASP A 116 -6.92 -4.12 16.46
C ASP A 116 -5.96 -2.93 16.45
N LEU A 117 -4.72 -3.17 16.84
CA LEU A 117 -3.62 -2.23 16.70
C LEU A 117 -2.68 -2.78 15.63
N THR A 118 -2.39 -1.94 14.64
CA THR A 118 -1.43 -2.24 13.58
C THR A 118 -0.27 -1.27 13.66
N GLY A 119 0.94 -1.79 13.52
CA GLY A 119 2.15 -1.00 13.37
C GLY A 119 3.07 -1.67 12.39
N GLY A 120 3.71 -0.89 11.53
CA GLY A 120 4.63 -1.42 10.54
C GLY A 120 5.71 -0.42 10.16
N ILE A 121 6.73 -0.97 9.55
CA ILE A 121 7.81 -0.23 8.92
C ILE A 121 7.98 -0.78 7.51
N GLY A 122 8.33 0.11 6.61
CA GLY A 122 8.60 -0.21 5.23
C GLY A 122 9.78 0.57 4.69
N SER A 123 10.20 0.21 3.50
CA SER A 123 11.11 1.01 2.70
C SER A 123 10.64 1.00 1.26
N GLU A 124 10.64 2.18 0.66
CA GLU A 124 10.52 2.35 -0.77
C GLU A 124 11.93 2.47 -1.36
N GLY A 125 12.19 1.66 -2.38
CA GLY A 125 13.42 1.74 -3.15
C GLY A 125 13.47 3.03 -3.96
N LYS A 126 14.67 3.34 -4.46
CA LYS A 126 14.91 4.49 -5.33
C LYS A 126 13.92 4.49 -6.51
N VAL A 127 13.31 5.64 -6.76
CA VAL A 127 12.44 5.87 -7.91
C VAL A 127 13.15 6.82 -8.86
N SER A 128 13.43 6.39 -10.08
CA SER A 128 13.90 7.29 -11.14
C SER A 128 12.79 7.60 -12.12
N GLY A 129 12.92 8.68 -12.86
CA GLY A 129 11.97 9.07 -13.88
C GLY A 129 12.51 10.16 -14.78
N SER A 130 11.69 10.58 -15.74
CA SER A 130 11.98 11.73 -16.57
C SER A 130 10.74 12.53 -16.89
N ASP A 131 10.87 13.86 -16.87
CA ASP A 131 9.92 14.76 -17.50
C ASP A 131 10.31 14.90 -18.99
N VAL A 132 9.38 14.56 -19.87
CA VAL A 132 9.55 14.57 -21.33
C VAL A 132 8.70 15.64 -22.01
N SER A 133 8.18 16.61 -21.25
CA SER A 133 7.35 17.70 -21.76
C SER A 133 8.12 18.76 -22.57
N GLY A 134 9.45 18.81 -22.44
CA GLY A 134 10.32 19.78 -23.09
C GLY A 134 11.19 19.21 -24.23
N ALA A 135 11.98 20.07 -24.87
CA ALA A 135 12.91 19.68 -25.95
C ALA A 135 14.08 18.81 -25.47
N THR A 136 14.35 18.81 -24.16
CA THR A 136 15.37 17.97 -23.52
C THR A 136 14.75 17.32 -22.29
N PRO A 137 14.74 15.99 -22.21
CA PRO A 137 14.24 15.29 -21.03
C PRO A 137 15.03 15.68 -19.78
N VAL A 138 14.32 15.94 -18.68
CA VAL A 138 14.94 16.18 -17.37
C VAL A 138 14.84 14.89 -16.56
N SER A 139 16.00 14.35 -16.15
CA SER A 139 16.05 13.18 -15.27
C SER A 139 15.69 13.60 -13.86
N ILE A 140 14.82 12.82 -13.25
CA ILE A 140 14.31 12.97 -11.89
C ILE A 140 14.68 11.71 -11.11
N GLU A 141 15.13 11.87 -9.88
CA GLU A 141 15.47 10.77 -8.99
C GLU A 141 15.03 11.06 -7.56
N GLU A 142 14.26 10.14 -6.99
CA GLU A 142 13.88 10.10 -5.58
C GLU A 142 14.72 9.02 -4.89
N ALA A 143 15.42 9.40 -3.82
CA ALA A 143 16.22 8.47 -3.03
C ALA A 143 15.32 7.45 -2.33
N ALA A 144 15.88 6.26 -2.07
CA ALA A 144 15.19 5.27 -1.24
C ALA A 144 14.92 5.84 0.16
N HIS A 145 13.72 5.61 0.67
CA HIS A 145 13.30 6.14 1.96
C HIS A 145 12.53 5.12 2.77
N SER A 146 12.35 5.40 4.06
CA SER A 146 11.63 4.54 4.98
C SER A 146 10.21 5.05 5.20
N VAL A 147 9.30 4.12 5.43
CA VAL A 147 7.89 4.39 5.70
C VAL A 147 7.54 3.80 7.06
N VAL A 148 6.69 4.47 7.82
CA VAL A 148 6.13 3.98 9.06
C VAL A 148 4.61 4.03 8.94
N ASN A 149 3.94 2.95 9.31
CA ASN A 149 2.50 2.89 9.28
C ASN A 149 1.94 2.51 10.64
N LEU A 150 0.84 3.15 11.03
CA LEU A 150 0.13 2.93 12.28
C LEU A 150 -1.36 2.84 12.01
N GLY A 151 -2.05 1.94 12.70
CA GLY A 151 -3.47 1.75 12.53
C GLY A 151 -4.17 1.32 13.82
N VAL A 152 -5.39 1.79 13.98
CA VAL A 152 -6.32 1.39 15.03
C VAL A 152 -7.64 1.02 14.36
N LYS A 153 -8.12 -0.17 14.66
CA LYS A 153 -9.47 -0.59 14.29
C LYS A 153 -10.27 -0.87 15.53
N LEU A 154 -11.45 -0.29 15.60
CA LEU A 154 -12.45 -0.57 16.61
C LEU A 154 -13.63 -1.22 15.92
N ALA A 155 -14.12 -2.36 16.42
CA ALA A 155 -15.32 -2.99 15.89
C ALA A 155 -16.29 -3.33 17.02
N TRP A 156 -17.57 -3.04 16.82
CA TRP A 156 -18.65 -3.35 17.75
C TRP A 156 -19.69 -4.25 17.07
N THR A 157 -20.02 -5.34 17.73
CA THR A 157 -21.12 -6.23 17.33
C THR A 157 -22.38 -5.81 18.08
N LEU A 158 -23.26 -5.10 17.37
CA LEU A 158 -24.52 -4.59 17.92
C LEU A 158 -25.59 -5.69 17.99
N ILE A 159 -25.61 -6.55 16.98
CA ILE A 159 -26.46 -7.74 16.93
C ILE A 159 -25.56 -8.91 16.54
N PRO A 160 -25.41 -9.93 17.40
CA PRO A 160 -24.61 -11.12 17.10
C PRO A 160 -24.95 -11.67 15.72
N ASP A 161 -23.92 -11.94 14.93
CA ASP A 161 -23.99 -12.51 13.58
C ASP A 161 -24.79 -11.70 12.53
N LYS A 162 -25.19 -10.46 12.85
CA LYS A 162 -26.03 -9.66 11.94
C LYS A 162 -25.51 -8.25 11.70
N LEU A 163 -25.13 -7.52 12.75
CA LEU A 163 -24.85 -6.09 12.63
C LEU A 163 -23.56 -5.72 13.34
N ASN A 164 -22.61 -5.20 12.58
CA ASN A 164 -21.35 -4.68 13.11
C ASN A 164 -21.10 -3.25 12.63
N ILE A 165 -20.57 -2.42 13.53
CA ILE A 165 -19.96 -1.13 13.22
C ILE A 165 -18.45 -1.30 13.34
N ASN A 166 -17.70 -0.72 12.41
CA ASN A 166 -16.26 -0.58 12.53
C ASN A 166 -15.85 0.88 12.35
N TRP A 167 -14.80 1.27 13.06
CA TRP A 167 -14.08 2.51 12.86
C TRP A 167 -12.61 2.19 12.67
N ASP A 168 -12.12 2.45 11.48
CA ASP A 168 -10.73 2.29 11.10
C ASP A 168 -10.06 3.67 11.10
N ILE A 169 -8.92 3.78 11.77
CA ILE A 169 -8.03 4.94 11.76
C ILE A 169 -6.67 4.43 11.32
N TYR A 170 -6.05 5.09 10.37
CA TYR A 170 -4.76 4.70 9.83
C TYR A 170 -3.93 5.92 9.49
N GLY A 171 -2.61 5.81 9.67
CA GLY A 171 -1.67 6.84 9.28
C GLY A 171 -0.39 6.26 8.71
N ILE A 172 0.20 7.00 7.78
CA ILE A 172 1.49 6.73 7.17
C ILE A 172 2.38 7.94 7.40
N GLY A 173 3.60 7.72 7.84
CA GLY A 173 4.66 8.71 7.81
C GLY A 173 5.78 8.25 6.88
N HIS A 174 6.32 9.18 6.10
CA HIS A 174 7.51 8.95 5.29
C HIS A 174 8.69 9.64 5.98
N ALA A 175 9.85 9.00 5.97
CA ALA A 175 11.08 9.65 6.39
C ALA A 175 11.49 10.70 5.36
N ASP A 176 12.08 11.81 5.84
CA ASP A 176 12.71 12.81 4.99
C ASP A 176 13.63 12.14 3.95
N HIS A 177 13.52 12.58 2.71
CA HIS A 177 14.25 11.97 1.59
C HIS A 177 14.68 13.01 0.56
N ASP A 178 15.67 12.66 -0.25
CA ASP A 178 16.23 13.58 -1.24
C ASP A 178 15.59 13.36 -2.61
N TYR A 179 15.33 14.47 -3.29
CA TYR A 179 14.85 14.54 -4.67
C TYR A 179 15.87 15.28 -5.52
N GLN A 180 16.37 14.62 -6.57
CA GLN A 180 17.34 15.17 -7.50
C GLN A 180 16.70 15.45 -8.86
N SER A 181 16.96 16.64 -9.39
CA SER A 181 16.54 17.07 -10.73
C SER A 181 17.74 17.72 -11.43
N GLY A 182 18.38 17.00 -12.34
CA GLY A 182 19.63 17.46 -12.97
C GLY A 182 20.78 17.57 -11.94
N THR A 183 21.28 18.78 -11.70
CA THR A 183 22.34 19.05 -10.71
C THR A 183 21.79 19.49 -9.34
N ASP A 184 20.50 19.77 -9.25
CA ASP A 184 19.88 20.31 -8.06
C ASP A 184 19.40 19.16 -7.16
N THR A 185 19.62 19.29 -5.84
CA THR A 185 19.10 18.37 -4.83
C THR A 185 18.18 19.15 -3.89
N LEU A 186 16.98 18.65 -3.73
CA LEU A 186 15.95 19.17 -2.82
C LEU A 186 15.69 18.12 -1.75
N GLN A 187 15.73 18.53 -0.48
CA GLN A 187 15.29 17.67 0.61
C GLN A 187 13.76 17.79 0.72
N ILE A 188 13.07 16.66 0.57
CA ILE A 188 11.63 16.55 0.72
C ILE A 188 11.31 16.14 2.17
N LYS A 189 10.36 16.87 2.74
CA LYS A 189 9.76 16.54 4.03
C LYS A 189 8.30 16.25 3.78
N ASP A 190 7.97 14.97 3.76
CA ASP A 190 6.60 14.54 3.59
C ASP A 190 5.79 14.83 4.85
N GLU A 191 4.58 15.32 4.66
CA GLU A 191 3.62 15.38 5.75
C GLU A 191 3.09 13.98 6.03
N ALA A 192 2.92 13.63 7.29
CA ALA A 192 2.29 12.37 7.64
C ALA A 192 0.83 12.38 7.15
N GLU A 193 0.46 11.35 6.40
CA GLU A 193 -0.89 11.16 5.89
C GLU A 193 -1.72 10.36 6.88
N GLY A 194 -3.00 10.72 7.00
CA GLY A 194 -3.94 10.07 7.89
C GLY A 194 -5.29 9.88 7.21
N SER A 195 -5.92 8.74 7.46
CA SER A 195 -7.27 8.44 7.00
C SER A 195 -8.08 7.85 8.15
N SER A 196 -9.39 8.09 8.11
CA SER A 196 -10.34 7.44 9.00
C SER A 196 -11.59 7.05 8.22
N ALA A 197 -12.09 5.86 8.48
CA ALA A 197 -13.27 5.31 7.82
C ALA A 197 -14.22 4.71 8.86
N LEU A 198 -15.51 5.05 8.76
CA LEU A 198 -16.56 4.44 9.56
C LEU A 198 -17.40 3.53 8.65
N GLY A 199 -17.50 2.26 9.02
CA GLY A 199 -18.24 1.26 8.26
C GLY A 199 -19.36 0.61 9.06
N LEU A 200 -20.42 0.25 8.35
CA LEU A 200 -21.53 -0.56 8.86
C LEU A 200 -21.64 -1.80 7.99
N SER A 201 -21.64 -2.99 8.59
CA SER A 201 -21.86 -4.24 7.88
C SER A 201 -23.10 -4.94 8.44
N TYR A 202 -24.00 -5.34 7.54
CA TYR A 202 -25.19 -6.12 7.88
C TYR A 202 -25.21 -7.43 7.08
N GLN A 203 -25.47 -8.55 7.77
CA GLN A 203 -25.63 -9.87 7.16
C GLN A 203 -27.09 -10.33 7.26
N PHE A 204 -27.65 -10.74 6.11
CA PHE A 204 -29.02 -11.27 5.98
C PHE A 204 -29.08 -12.76 6.30
#